data_AF-A0A101TBX5-F1
#
_entry.id   AF-A0A101TBX5-F1
#
_cell.length_a   1.000
_cell.length_b   1.000
_cell.length_c   1.000
_cell.angle_alpha   90.00
_cell.angle_beta   90.00
_cell.angle_gamma   90.00
#
_symmetry.space_group_name_H-M   'P 1'
#
loop_
_entity.id
_entity.type
_entity.pdbx_description
1 polymer ?
#
loop_
_entity_poly.entity_id
_entity_poly.type
_entity_poly.pdbx_seq_one_letter_code
_entity_poly.pdbx_strand_id
1 'polypeptide(L)' 'MPPVGQGANMALLDGALLGLALAARPDDLPAAVAEYEREMFERTGAAGRQSAHVQEILASPDAGRKMLAFFQPA' A
#
# COMPACT_ATOMS: atom_id res chain seq x y z
N MET A 1 6.41 -2.51 2.85
CA MET A 1 6.35 -2.25 1.39
C MET A 1 7.72 -1.81 0.91
N PRO A 2 8.21 -2.28 -0.25
CA PRO A 2 9.43 -1.75 -0.88
C PRO A 2 9.31 -0.23 -1.14
N PRO A 3 10.42 0.52 -1.21
CA PRO A 3 10.41 1.98 -1.38
C PRO A 3 10.08 2.39 -2.83
N VAL A 4 8.89 2.05 -3.30
CA VAL A 4 8.36 2.43 -4.63
C VAL A 4 7.54 3.72 -4.58
N GLY A 5 7.73 4.55 -3.55
CA GLY A 5 7.13 5.89 -3.43
C GLY A 5 5.77 5.99 -2.73
N GLN A 6 5.16 4.88 -2.31
CA GLN A 6 3.81 4.90 -1.70
C GLN A 6 3.81 5.02 -0.17
N GLY A 7 4.90 4.65 0.51
CA GLY A 7 4.89 4.44 1.97
C GLY A 7 4.53 5.68 2.80
N ALA A 8 5.17 6.82 2.54
CA ALA A 8 4.95 8.03 3.33
C ALA A 8 3.54 8.61 3.17
N ASN A 9 3.03 8.66 1.92
CA ASN A 9 1.67 9.11 1.65
C ASN A 9 0.64 8.16 2.31
N MET A 10 0.88 6.86 2.25
CA MET A 10 0.00 5.87 2.89
C MET A 10 -0.03 6.05 4.41
N ALA A 11 1.12 6.25 5.05
CA ALA A 11 1.20 6.46 6.49
C ALA A 11 0.48 7.73 6.96
N LEU A 12 0.55 8.81 6.17
CA LEU A 12 -0.19 10.05 6.47
C LEU A 12 -1.71 9.83 6.35
N LEU A 13 -2.15 9.11 5.32
CA LEU A 13 -3.55 8.76 5.13
C LEU A 13 -4.06 7.84 6.24
N ASP A 14 -3.27 6.85 6.64
CA ASP A 14 -3.57 5.93 7.74
C ASP A 14 -3.81 6.68 9.05
N GLY A 15 -2.93 7.64 9.38
CA GLY A 15 -3.09 8.48 10.56
C GLY A 15 -4.37 9.32 10.54
N ALA A 16 -4.73 9.90 9.38
CA ALA A 16 -5.94 10.69 9.23
C ALA A 16 -7.21 9.83 9.37
N LEU A 17 -7.26 8.67 8.71
CA LEU A 17 -8.43 7.78 8.74
C LEU A 17 -8.63 7.14 10.11
N LEU A 18 -7.55 6.72 10.77
CA LEU A 18 -7.62 6.22 12.14
C LEU A 18 -8.10 7.32 13.10
N GLY A 19 -7.56 8.54 12.99
CA GLY A 19 -8.00 9.68 13.79
C GLY A 19 -9.50 9.97 13.65
N LEU A 20 -10.02 9.93 12.42
CA LEU A 20 -11.45 10.09 12.14
C LEU A 20 -12.30 8.94 12.73
N ALA A 21 -11.85 7.69 12.60
CA ALA A 21 -12.55 6.53 13.15
C ALA A 21 -12.66 6.61 14.69
N LEU A 22 -11.56 7.00 15.35
CA LEU A 22 -11.53 7.18 16.81
C LEU A 22 -12.45 8.33 17.24
N ALA A 23 -12.44 9.46 16.52
CA ALA A 23 -13.33 10.59 16.81
C ALA A 23 -14.82 10.26 16.63
N ALA A 24 -15.16 9.35 15.71
CA ALA A 24 -16.52 8.91 15.46
C ALA A 24 -17.05 7.91 16.51
N ARG A 25 -16.15 7.22 17.23
CA ARG A 25 -16.50 6.22 18.27
C ARG A 25 -15.67 6.40 19.54
N PRO A 26 -15.83 7.53 20.26
CA PRO A 26 -15.02 7.83 21.44
C PRO A 26 -15.18 6.80 22.57
N ASP A 27 -16.33 6.14 22.67
CA ASP A 27 -16.64 5.15 23.70
C ASP A 27 -16.38 3.69 23.26
N ASP A 28 -15.97 3.47 22.02
CA ASP A 28 -15.74 2.13 21.45
C ASP A 28 -14.53 2.12 20.50
N LEU A 29 -13.36 2.30 21.12
CA LEU A 29 -12.07 2.29 20.41
C LEU A 29 -11.79 0.96 19.68
N PRO A 30 -12.10 -0.23 20.26
CA PRO A 30 -11.92 -1.49 19.53
C PRO A 30 -12.72 -1.54 18.23
N ALA A 31 -13.98 -1.09 18.22
CA ALA A 31 -14.75 -1.04 16.97
C ALA A 31 -14.20 0.00 15.97
N ALA A 32 -13.73 1.15 16.44
CA ALA A 32 -13.08 2.15 15.58
C ALA A 32 -11.83 1.58 14.88
N VAL A 33 -10.97 0.91 15.64
CA VAL A 33 -9.75 0.29 15.10
C VAL A 33 -10.10 -0.80 14.10
N ALA A 34 -11.06 -1.68 14.41
CA ALA A 34 -11.48 -2.75 13.50
C ALA A 34 -12.06 -2.20 12.19
N GLU A 35 -12.82 -1.11 12.25
CA GLU A 35 -13.38 -0.45 11.07
C GLU A 35 -12.28 0.17 10.19
N TYR A 36 -11.33 0.88 10.80
CA TYR A 36 -10.15 1.42 10.12
C TYR A 36 -9.30 0.31 9.49
N GLU A 37 -8.99 -0.75 10.23
CA GLU A 37 -8.15 -1.85 9.74
C GLU A 37 -8.75 -2.54 8.53
N ARG A 38 -10.08 -2.76 8.53
CA ARG A 38 -10.78 -3.34 7.38
C ARG A 38 -10.59 -2.51 6.11
N GLU A 39 -10.75 -1.19 6.19
CA GLU A 39 -10.47 -0.28 5.07
C GLU A 39 -8.99 -0.32 4.67
N MET A 40 -8.10 -0.19 5.65
CA MET A 40 -6.66 -0.11 5.42
C MET A 40 -6.16 -1.37 4.70
N PHE A 41 -6.61 -2.56 5.11
CA PHE A 41 -6.24 -3.80 4.45
C PHE A 41 -6.70 -3.86 2.98
N GLU A 42 -7.92 -3.41 2.68
CA GLU A 42 -8.43 -3.38 1.31
C GLU A 42 -7.62 -2.41 0.42
N ARG A 43 -7.44 -1.17 0.89
CA ARG A 43 -6.69 -0.14 0.16
C ARG A 43 -5.23 -0.54 -0.05
N THR A 44 -4.57 -1.02 1.00
CA THR A 44 -3.11 -1.23 1.01
C THR A 44 -2.70 -2.55 0.36
N GLY A 45 -3.63 -3.51 0.25
CA GLY A 45 -3.36 -4.81 -0.37
C GLY A 45 -2.95 -4.71 -1.85
N ALA A 46 -3.62 -3.87 -2.64
CA ALA A 46 -3.28 -3.68 -4.05
C ALA A 46 -1.93 -2.98 -4.23
N ALA A 47 -1.70 -1.90 -3.49
CA ALA A 47 -0.43 -1.17 -3.50
C ALA A 47 0.75 -2.05 -3.07
N GLY A 48 0.55 -2.90 -2.05
CA GLY A 48 1.57 -3.85 -1.59
C GLY A 48 1.98 -4.86 -2.65
N ARG A 49 1.01 -5.48 -3.34
CA ARG A 49 1.28 -6.44 -4.43
C ARG A 49 2.01 -5.79 -5.60
N GLN A 50 1.55 -4.61 -6.04
CA GLN A 50 2.19 -3.88 -7.13
C GLN A 50 3.63 -3.48 -6.77
N SER A 51 3.85 -3.00 -5.53
CA SER A 51 5.17 -2.63 -5.04
C SER A 51 6.14 -3.81 -5.03
N ALA A 52 5.67 -4.98 -4.57
CA ALA A 52 6.47 -6.20 -4.56
C ALA A 52 6.87 -6.63 -5.97
N HIS A 53 5.92 -6.60 -6.91
CA HIS A 53 6.18 -6.98 -8.30
C HIS A 53 7.19 -6.06 -9.00
N VAL A 54 7.05 -4.74 -8.84
CA VAL A 54 8.01 -3.78 -9.40
C VAL A 54 9.40 -3.97 -8.79
N GLN A 55 9.48 -4.16 -7.48
CA GLN A 55 10.74 -4.42 -6.79
C GLN A 55 11.42 -5.69 -7.31
N GLU A 56 10.67 -6.76 -7.55
CA GLU A 56 11.17 -8.03 -8.08
C GLU A 56 11.76 -7.86 -9.49
N ILE A 57 11.07 -7.13 -10.38
CA ILE A 57 11.58 -6.85 -11.73
C ILE A 57 12.88 -6.05 -11.65
N LEU A 58 12.88 -4.95 -10.88
CA LEU A 58 14.01 -4.02 -10.81
C LEU A 58 15.26 -4.63 -10.14
N ALA A 59 15.07 -5.54 -9.19
CA ALA A 59 16.18 -6.21 -8.49
C ALA A 59 16.65 -7.49 -9.18
N SER A 60 16.03 -7.88 -10.30
CA SER A 60 16.40 -9.12 -10.99
C SER A 60 17.74 -9.00 -11.74
N PRO A 61 18.51 -10.10 -11.88
CA PRO A 61 19.77 -10.10 -12.63
C PRO A 61 19.63 -9.65 -14.10
N ASP A 62 18.42 -9.80 -14.66
CA ASP A 62 18.04 -9.46 -16.02
C ASP A 62 17.09 -8.25 -16.09
N ALA A 63 17.07 -7.39 -15.07
CA ALA A 63 16.15 -6.24 -14.95
C ALA A 63 16.06 -5.39 -16.23
N GLY A 64 17.19 -5.10 -16.90
CA GLY A 64 17.21 -4.35 -18.15
C GLY A 64 16.43 -5.02 -19.29
N ARG A 65 16.49 -6.36 -19.40
CA ARG A 65 15.72 -7.12 -20.41
C ARG A 65 14.24 -7.14 -20.09
N LYS A 66 13.89 -7.35 -18.81
CA LYS A 66 12.49 -7.33 -18.37
C LYS A 66 11.84 -5.96 -18.53
N MET A 67 12.59 -4.90 -18.24
CA MET A 67 12.13 -3.53 -18.45
C MET A 67 11.94 -3.22 -19.94
N LEU A 68 12.84 -3.69 -20.81
CA LEU A 68 12.67 -3.55 -22.26
C LEU A 68 11.42 -4.27 -22.77
N ALA A 69 11.19 -5.52 -22.32
CA ALA A 69 10.03 -6.32 -22.71
C ALA A 69 8.71 -5.66 -22.31
N PHE A 70 8.66 -4.95 -21.17
CA PHE A 70 7.47 -4.19 -20.75
C PHE A 70 7.03 -3.12 -21.76
N PHE A 71 7.97 -2.52 -22.49
CA PHE A 71 7.69 -1.47 -23.48
C PHE A 71 7.53 -1.98 -24.91
N GLN A 72 7.74 -3.28 -25.16
CA GLN A 72 7.60 -3.89 -26.48
C GLN A 72 6.20 -4.50 -26.66
N PRO A 73 5.65 -4.49 -27.88
CA PRO A 73 4.40 -5.19 -28.19
C PRO A 73 4.55 -6.70 -27.95
N ALA A 74 3.44 -7.36 -27.59
CA ALA A 74 3.36 -8.81 -27.44
C ALA A 74 3.52 -9.55 -28.77
#